data_AF-A0A8T7D982-F1
#
_entry.id   AF-A0A8T7D982-F1
#
_cell.length_a   1.000
_cell.length_b   1.000
_cell.length_c   1.000
_cell.angle_alpha   90.00
_cell.angle_beta   90.00
_cell.angle_gamma   90.00
#
_symmetry.space_group_name_H-M   'P 1'
#
loop_
_entity.id
_entity.type
_entity.pdbx_description
1 polymer ?
#
loop_
_entity_poly.entity_id
_entity_poly.type
_entity_poly.pdbx_seq_one_letter_code
_entity_poly.pdbx_strand_id
1 'polypeptide(L)' 'MRTNIVIDNQLMREAIKLTGLKTKKDTVELGLKTLIRLKNQERIKDYKGKLTWNGDLDAMRADG' A
#
# COMPACT_ATOMS: atom_id res chain seq x y z
N MET A 1 -4.12 18.60 -12.37
CA MET A 1 -3.39 18.56 -13.66
C MET A 1 -4.13 17.65 -14.62
N ARG A 2 -4.34 18.06 -15.88
CA ARG A 2 -4.94 17.19 -16.92
C ARG A 2 -3.78 16.59 -17.72
N THR A 3 -3.74 15.27 -17.82
CA THR A 3 -2.68 14.54 -18.51
C THR A 3 -3.32 13.49 -19.43
N ASN A 4 -2.81 13.37 -20.66
CA ASN A 4 -3.19 12.30 -21.57
C ASN A 4 -2.21 11.14 -21.40
N ILE A 5 -2.72 9.99 -20.99
CA ILE A 5 -1.95 8.76 -20.78
C ILE A 5 -2.69 7.59 -21.42
N VAL A 6 -1.94 6.66 -22.02
CA VAL A 6 -2.49 5.43 -22.57
C VAL A 6 -2.53 4.39 -21.45
N ILE A 7 -3.71 3.86 -21.16
CA ILE A 7 -3.91 2.80 -20.17
C ILE A 7 -4.67 1.67 -20.84
N ASP A 8 -4.28 0.43 -20.54
CA ASP A 8 -5.00 -0.75 -20.99
C ASP A 8 -6.48 -0.70 -20.54
N ASN A 9 -7.38 -0.94 -21.48
CA ASN A 9 -8.82 -0.84 -21.22
C ASN A 9 -9.35 -1.97 -20.34
N GLN A 10 -8.78 -3.17 -20.43
CA GLN A 10 -9.17 -4.29 -19.58
C GLN A 10 -8.77 -4.04 -18.14
N LEU A 11 -7.54 -3.57 -17.91
CA LEU A 11 -7.03 -3.17 -16.61
C LEU A 11 -7.93 -2.11 -15.95
N MET A 12 -8.29 -1.06 -16.70
CA MET A 12 -9.14 0.01 -16.17
C MET A 12 -10.55 -0.49 -15.81
N ARG A 13 -11.14 -1.36 -16.64
CA ARG A 13 -12.47 -1.94 -16.37
C ARG A 13 -12.45 -2.84 -15.14
N GLU A 14 -11.43 -3.66 -15.02
CA GLU A 14 -11.27 -4.57 -13.88
C GLU A 14 -11.07 -3.77 -12.60
N ALA A 15 -10.19 -2.76 -12.61
CA ALA A 15 -9.99 -1.88 -11.46
C ALA A 15 -11.29 -1.19 -11.04
N ILE A 16 -12.03 -0.59 -11.98
CA ILE A 16 -13.35 0.03 -11.71
C ILE A 16 -14.33 -0.98 -11.09
N LYS A 17 -14.40 -2.20 -11.63
CA LYS A 17 -15.30 -3.25 -11.14
C LYS A 17 -14.94 -3.68 -9.71
N LEU A 18 -13.64 -3.84 -9.43
CA LEU A 18 -13.15 -4.26 -8.11
C LEU A 18 -13.27 -3.16 -7.06
N THR A 19 -13.05 -1.90 -7.43
CA THR A 19 -13.10 -0.77 -6.49
C THR A 19 -14.49 -0.16 -6.35
N GLY A 20 -15.44 -0.48 -7.25
CA GLY A 20 -16.78 0.11 -7.28
C GLY A 20 -16.80 1.60 -7.65
N LEU A 21 -15.71 2.12 -8.23
CA LEU A 21 -15.58 3.54 -8.54
C LEU A 21 -16.25 3.90 -9.86
N LYS A 22 -16.88 5.06 -9.91
CA LYS A 22 -17.66 5.47 -11.10
C LYS A 22 -16.80 6.05 -12.22
N THR A 23 -15.62 6.59 -11.90
CA THR A 23 -14.81 7.32 -12.89
C THR A 23 -13.41 6.74 -13.03
N LYS A 24 -12.87 6.86 -14.25
CA LYS A 24 -11.47 6.52 -14.54
C LYS A 24 -10.51 7.37 -13.71
N LYS A 25 -10.83 8.65 -13.49
CA LYS A 25 -10.01 9.57 -12.69
C LYS A 25 -9.87 9.06 -11.26
N ASP A 26 -10.98 8.75 -10.60
CA ASP A 26 -10.97 8.30 -9.20
C ASP A 26 -10.23 6.98 -9.06
N THR A 27 -10.39 6.08 -10.04
CA THR A 27 -9.69 4.79 -10.08
C THR A 27 -8.18 4.97 -10.20
N VAL A 28 -7.72 5.86 -11.08
CA VAL A 28 -6.29 6.20 -11.22
C VAL A 28 -5.76 6.86 -9.95
N GLU A 29 -6.51 7.79 -9.35
CA GLU A 29 -6.09 8.48 -8.14
C GLU A 29 -5.97 7.51 -6.95
N LEU A 30 -6.92 6.60 -6.79
CA LEU A 30 -6.86 5.53 -5.79
C LEU A 30 -5.67 4.60 -6.02
N GLY A 31 -5.39 4.24 -7.28
CA GLY A 31 -4.22 3.43 -7.65
C GLY A 31 -2.90 4.09 -7.22
N LEU A 32 -2.74 5.38 -7.51
CA LEU A 32 -1.53 6.14 -7.13
C LEU A 32 -1.39 6.26 -5.60
N LYS A 33 -2.47 6.57 -4.89
CA LYS A 33 -2.47 6.64 -3.41
C LYS A 33 -2.11 5.29 -2.79
N THR A 34 -2.65 4.20 -3.33
CA THR A 34 -2.35 2.84 -2.88
C THR A 34 -0.88 2.50 -3.09
N LEU A 35 -0.32 2.82 -4.26
CA LEU A 35 1.10 2.59 -4.55
C LEU A 35 2.01 3.32 -3.56
N ILE A 36 1.74 4.61 -3.28
CA ILE A 36 2.49 5.40 -2.29
C ILE A 36 2.40 4.75 -0.91
N ARG A 37 1.19 4.34 -0.50
CA ARG A 37 0.98 3.67 0.80
C ARG A 37 1.80 2.39 0.91
N LEU A 38 1.78 1.54 -0.11
CA LEU A 38 2.55 0.29 -0.14
C LEU A 38 4.06 0.57 -0.04
N LYS A 39 4.57 1.56 -0.78
CA LYS A 39 5.98 1.94 -0.69
C LYS A 39 6.37 2.52 0.67
N ASN A 40 5.50 3.30 1.30
CA ASN A 40 5.74 3.78 2.67
C ASN A 40 5.75 2.62 3.68
N GLN A 41 4.90 1.60 3.52
CA GLN A 41 4.91 0.41 4.35
C GLN A 41 6.18 -0.42 4.14
N GLU A 42 6.71 -0.52 2.91
CA GLU A 42 7.99 -1.17 2.66
C GLU A 42 9.14 -0.52 3.43
N ARG A 43 9.12 0.81 3.64
CA ARG A 43 10.14 1.52 4.43
C ARG A 43 10.19 1.12 5.90
N ILE A 44 9.16 0.44 6.43
CA ILE A 44 9.25 -0.18 7.77
C ILE A 44 10.39 -1.21 7.81
N LYS A 45 10.68 -1.88 6.69
CA LYS A 45 11.83 -2.80 6.58
C LYS A 45 13.16 -2.07 6.78
N ASP A 46 13.26 -0.78 6.51
CA ASP A 46 14.48 0.02 6.71
C ASP A 46 14.80 0.25 8.20
N TYR A 47 13.83 0.00 9.08
CA TYR A 47 13.99 0.04 10.53
C TYR A 47 14.36 -1.33 11.13
N LYS A 48 14.39 -2.40 10.32
CA LYS A 48 14.83 -3.74 10.75
C LYS A 48 16.30 -3.68 11.18
N GLY A 49 16.56 -3.95 12.47
CA GLY A 49 17.89 -3.89 13.07
C GLY A 49 18.33 -2.49 13.53
N LYS A 50 17.52 -1.44 13.33
CA LYS A 50 17.78 -0.07 13.83
C LYS A 50 16.96 0.28 15.07
N LEU A 51 15.85 -0.41 15.29
CA LEU A 51 15.05 -0.29 16.50
C LEU A 51 15.64 -1.20 17.56
N THR A 52 16.20 -0.61 18.62
CA THR A 52 16.56 -1.31 19.84
C THR A 52 15.29 -1.82 20.51
N TRP A 53 15.08 -3.12 20.46
CA TRP A 53 14.02 -3.78 21.20
C TRP A 53 14.35 -3.76 22.69
N ASN A 54 13.67 -2.92 23.47
CA ASN A 54 13.74 -2.90 24.94
C ASN A 54 12.60 -3.75 25.51
N GLY A 55 12.68 -5.06 25.32
CA GLY A 55 11.73 -6.02 25.90
C GLY A 55 12.44 -7.32 26.22
N ASP A 56 12.15 -7.90 27.37
CA ASP A 56 12.68 -9.19 27.79
C ASP A 56 11.89 -10.31 27.10
N LEU A 57 12.53 -10.96 26.13
CA LEU A 57 11.95 -12.05 25.35
C LEU A 57 11.70 -13.31 26.17
N ASP A 58 12.38 -13.48 27.29
CA ASP A 58 12.23 -14.65 28.15
C ASP A 58 11.03 -14.49 29.09
N ALA A 59 10.79 -13.28 29.61
CA ALA A 59 9.58 -12.96 30.36
C ALA A 59 8.30 -13.18 29.55
N MET A 60 8.30 -12.82 28.26
CA MET A 60 7.13 -12.98 27.38
C MET A 60 6.82 -14.44 27.01
N ARG A 61 7.77 -15.37 27.20
CA ARG A 61 7.58 -16.81 26.91
C ARG A 61 7.21 -17.62 28.15
N ALA A 62 7.43 -17.07 29.34
CA ALA A 62 7.13 -17.72 30.61
C ALA A 62 5.65 -17.60 31.03
N ASP A 63 4.88 -16.68 30.42
CA ASP A 63 3.44 -16.49 30.67
C ASP A 63 2.53 -17.39 29.79
N GLY A 64 3.08 -18.47 29.22
CA GLY A 64 2.37 -19.43 28.35
C GLY A 64 2.00 -20.74 29.04
#